data_AF-A0A957RGN6-F1
#
_entry.id   AF-A0A957RGN6-F1
#
_cell.length_a   1.000
_cell.length_b   1.000
_cell.length_c   1.000
_cell.angle_alpha   90.00
_cell.angle_beta   90.00
_cell.angle_gamma   90.00
#
_symmetry.space_group_name_H-M   'P 1'
#
loop_
_entity.id
_entity.type
_entity.pdbx_description
1 polymer ?
#
loop_
_entity_poly.entity_id
_entity_poly.type
_entity_poly.pdbx_seq_one_letter_code
_entity_poly.pdbx_strand_id
1 'polypeptide(L)'
;ANLVSVAPDGSKAYIGNFGATHLWTLPLDDSSAELPAAPLTPDDLGQAMTRLNNVMVINPFDLAYAPDGTPVVTDSSGNGVAIENADGTTRFFHRFDRLADPANPSVTVEAVPTGMARVGDEYLVTLTGGCPFPAGAGQLVVIDMQRNQRTIADGLNMPIDVAVGPDGALWLLEFATFTPDASCFTGEGYQVNSGRLS
;
A
#
# COMPACT_ATOMS: atom_id res chain seq x y z
N ALA A 1 4.40 -4.40 7.88
CA ALA A 1 3.12 -5.11 8.08
C ALA A 1 3.15 -6.39 7.25
N ASN A 2 2.29 -7.36 7.56
CA ASN A 2 2.02 -8.43 6.61
C ASN A 2 0.72 -8.06 5.90
N LEU A 3 0.78 -8.03 4.58
CA LEU A 3 -0.36 -7.84 3.70
C LEU A 3 -0.90 -9.21 3.30
N VAL A 4 -2.22 -9.36 3.22
CA VAL A 4 -2.86 -10.53 2.59
C VAL A 4 -4.02 -10.08 1.71
N SER A 5 -4.14 -10.65 0.52
CA SER A 5 -5.27 -10.39 -0.38
C SER A 5 -5.59 -11.63 -1.21
N VAL A 6 -6.87 -11.87 -1.49
CA VAL A 6 -7.33 -12.99 -2.32
C VAL A 6 -7.49 -12.53 -3.76
N ALA A 7 -6.97 -13.32 -4.71
CA ALA A 7 -7.11 -13.05 -6.13
C ALA A 7 -8.60 -12.93 -6.53
N PRO A 8 -8.96 -12.08 -7.52
CA PRO A 8 -10.36 -11.86 -7.88
C PRO A 8 -11.11 -13.13 -8.32
N ASP A 9 -10.40 -14.12 -8.84
CA ASP A 9 -10.94 -15.42 -9.24
C ASP A 9 -11.06 -16.42 -8.08
N GLY A 10 -10.63 -16.04 -6.88
CA GLY A 10 -10.62 -16.88 -5.68
C GLY A 10 -9.57 -17.99 -5.69
N SER A 11 -8.70 -18.08 -6.71
CA SER A 11 -7.82 -19.23 -6.91
C SER A 11 -6.59 -19.27 -5.98
N LYS A 12 -6.22 -18.13 -5.41
CA LYS A 12 -5.05 -18.00 -4.53
C LYS A 12 -5.11 -16.77 -3.66
N ALA A 13 -4.41 -16.81 -2.52
CA ALA A 13 -4.05 -15.64 -1.74
C ALA A 13 -2.63 -15.18 -2.07
N TYR A 14 -2.43 -13.87 -2.07
CA TYR A 14 -1.13 -13.20 -2.11
C TYR A 14 -0.79 -12.69 -0.71
N ILE A 15 0.46 -12.86 -0.29
CA ILE A 15 0.94 -12.44 1.02
C ILE A 15 2.21 -11.60 0.84
N GLY A 16 2.18 -10.36 1.32
CA GLY A 16 3.33 -9.45 1.29
C GLY A 16 3.98 -9.37 2.67
N ASN A 17 5.29 -9.61 2.76
CA ASN A 17 6.06 -9.50 3.99
C ASN A 17 7.21 -8.51 3.82
N PHE A 18 7.48 -7.73 4.88
CA PHE A 18 8.63 -6.83 4.89
C PHE A 18 9.94 -7.59 4.68
N GLY A 19 10.73 -7.16 3.70
CA GLY A 19 12.04 -7.72 3.39
C GLY A 19 12.04 -9.03 2.60
N ALA A 20 10.88 -9.60 2.24
CA ALA A 20 10.82 -10.85 1.46
C ALA A 20 11.33 -10.67 0.01
N THR A 21 11.20 -9.47 -0.56
CA THR A 21 11.62 -9.11 -1.93
C THR A 21 10.75 -9.70 -3.05
N HIS A 22 9.59 -10.26 -2.70
CA HIS A 22 8.55 -10.83 -3.56
C HIS A 22 7.22 -10.92 -2.77
N LEU A 23 6.14 -11.34 -3.43
CA LEU A 23 4.92 -11.79 -2.75
C LEU A 23 4.93 -13.32 -2.64
N TRP A 24 4.51 -13.85 -1.50
CA TRP A 24 4.17 -15.26 -1.37
C TRP A 24 2.77 -15.52 -1.97
N THR A 25 2.55 -16.72 -2.48
CA THR A 25 1.24 -17.16 -2.97
C THR A 25 0.82 -18.46 -2.32
N LEU A 26 -0.44 -18.53 -1.90
CA LEU A 26 -1.07 -19.74 -1.39
C LEU A 26 -2.24 -20.12 -2.31
N PRO A 27 -2.20 -21.26 -3.02
CA PRO A 27 -3.36 -21.76 -3.74
C PRO A 27 -4.55 -21.93 -2.80
N LEU A 28 -5.74 -21.52 -3.25
CA LEU A 28 -7.00 -21.73 -2.56
C LEU A 28 -7.82 -22.69 -3.41
N ASP A 29 -8.07 -23.89 -2.90
CA ASP A 29 -8.96 -24.86 -3.52
C ASP A 29 -10.24 -25.02 -2.70
N ASP A 30 -11.34 -25.43 -3.35
CA ASP A 30 -12.62 -25.65 -2.66
C ASP A 30 -12.55 -26.75 -1.58
N SER A 31 -11.46 -27.52 -1.54
CA SER A 31 -11.21 -28.55 -0.53
C SER A 31 -10.55 -28.04 0.75
N SER A 32 -9.97 -26.83 0.75
CA SER A 32 -9.24 -26.27 1.89
C SER A 32 -10.12 -25.58 2.92
N ALA A 33 -11.33 -26.08 3.16
CA ALA A 33 -12.24 -25.54 4.17
C ALA A 33 -11.74 -25.74 5.62
N GLU A 34 -10.68 -26.55 5.81
CA GLU A 34 -10.04 -26.76 7.10
C GLU A 34 -8.72 -26.01 7.21
N LEU A 35 -8.57 -25.25 8.30
CA LEU A 35 -7.30 -24.62 8.64
C LEU A 35 -6.23 -25.70 8.88
N PRO A 36 -4.99 -25.51 8.43
CA PRO A 36 -3.95 -26.51 8.61
C PRO A 36 -3.65 -26.69 10.11
N ALA A 37 -3.42 -27.94 10.53
CA ALA A 37 -3.12 -28.28 11.92
C ALA A 37 -1.76 -27.71 12.42
N ALA A 38 -0.89 -27.31 11.49
CA ALA A 38 0.37 -26.63 11.76
C ALA A 38 0.46 -25.35 10.89
N PRO A 39 1.18 -24.31 11.34
CA PRO A 39 1.42 -23.12 10.53
C PRO A 39 2.11 -23.46 9.20
N LEU A 40 1.71 -22.80 8.12
CA LEU A 40 2.40 -22.89 6.83
C LEU A 40 3.83 -22.33 6.95
N THR A 41 4.74 -22.95 6.21
CA THR A 41 6.14 -22.55 6.08
C THR A 41 6.41 -22.00 4.68
N PRO A 42 7.54 -21.30 4.44
CA PRO A 42 7.89 -20.82 3.11
C PRO A 42 7.92 -21.91 2.02
N ASP A 43 8.25 -23.14 2.37
CA ASP A 43 8.29 -24.27 1.43
C ASP A 43 6.88 -24.71 0.98
N ASP A 44 5.84 -24.32 1.73
CA ASP A 44 4.44 -24.57 1.39
C ASP A 44 3.85 -23.49 0.47
N LEU A 45 4.63 -22.45 0.16
CA LEU A 45 4.16 -21.25 -0.54
C LEU A 45 4.85 -21.11 -1.91
N GLY A 46 4.07 -20.68 -2.90
CA GLY A 46 4.61 -20.18 -4.16
C GLY A 46 5.11 -18.74 -4.04
N GLN A 47 5.67 -18.22 -5.13
CA GLN A 47 6.11 -16.82 -5.22
C GLN A 47 5.50 -16.15 -6.46
N ALA A 48 5.23 -14.86 -6.33
CA ALA A 48 4.83 -13.97 -7.40
C ALA A 48 5.54 -12.62 -7.23
N MET A 49 5.55 -11.79 -8.28
CA MET A 49 6.30 -10.52 -8.28
C MET A 49 7.74 -10.73 -7.81
N THR A 50 8.44 -11.69 -8.40
CA THR A 50 9.84 -11.96 -8.06
C THR A 50 10.72 -10.77 -8.44
N ARG A 51 11.90 -10.67 -7.83
CA ARG A 51 12.84 -9.57 -8.09
C ARG A 51 13.34 -9.59 -9.55
N LEU A 52 13.38 -8.41 -10.19
CA LEU A 52 14.11 -8.18 -11.44
C LEU A 52 15.34 -7.31 -11.18
N ASN A 53 16.54 -7.91 -11.13
CA ASN A 53 17.77 -7.21 -10.75
C ASN A 53 17.65 -6.49 -9.40
N ASN A 54 17.63 -5.15 -9.39
CA ASN A 54 17.46 -4.33 -8.17
C ASN A 54 16.02 -3.80 -8.02
N VAL A 55 15.08 -4.30 -8.82
CA VAL A 55 13.66 -3.96 -8.75
C VAL A 55 12.95 -5.05 -7.97
N MET A 56 12.49 -4.72 -6.76
CA MET A 56 11.73 -5.60 -5.87
C MET A 56 10.76 -4.80 -5.01
N VAL A 57 9.69 -5.44 -4.56
CA VAL A 57 8.87 -4.95 -3.43
C VAL A 57 9.59 -5.26 -2.12
N ILE A 58 9.68 -4.32 -1.19
CA ILE A 58 10.42 -4.48 0.08
C ILE A 58 9.48 -4.35 1.28
N ASN A 59 8.58 -3.38 1.24
CA ASN A 59 7.56 -3.14 2.26
C ASN A 59 6.19 -3.02 1.57
N PRO A 60 5.66 -4.14 1.04
CA PRO A 60 4.32 -4.15 0.46
C PRO A 60 3.30 -3.79 1.56
N PHE A 61 2.43 -2.81 1.29
CA PHE A 61 1.47 -2.30 2.27
C PHE A 61 0.04 -2.72 1.93
N ASP A 62 -0.38 -2.48 0.69
CA ASP A 62 -1.71 -2.85 0.19
C ASP A 62 -1.66 -3.38 -1.24
N LEU A 63 -2.72 -4.10 -1.65
CA LEU A 63 -2.82 -4.78 -2.92
C LEU A 63 -4.20 -4.63 -3.55
N ALA A 64 -4.18 -4.26 -4.82
CA ALA A 64 -5.33 -4.28 -5.72
C ALA A 64 -4.99 -5.15 -6.94
N TYR A 65 -5.92 -5.23 -7.89
CA TYR A 65 -5.74 -6.06 -9.08
C TYR A 65 -6.05 -5.26 -10.34
N ALA A 66 -5.20 -5.42 -11.35
CA ALA A 66 -5.49 -4.97 -12.70
C ALA A 66 -6.76 -5.66 -13.26
N PRO A 67 -7.37 -5.15 -14.34
CA PRO A 67 -8.57 -5.75 -14.93
C PRO A 67 -8.42 -7.24 -15.29
N ASP A 68 -7.21 -7.67 -15.62
CA ASP A 68 -6.86 -9.05 -15.96
C ASP A 68 -6.50 -9.93 -14.75
N GLY A 69 -6.60 -9.39 -13.53
CA GLY A 69 -6.26 -10.09 -12.29
C GLY A 69 -4.78 -10.00 -11.88
N THR A 70 -3.93 -9.30 -12.63
CA THR A 70 -2.51 -9.12 -12.27
C THR A 70 -2.40 -8.34 -10.95
N PRO A 71 -1.57 -8.79 -9.99
CA PRO A 71 -1.43 -8.10 -8.70
C PRO A 71 -0.73 -6.75 -8.87
N VAL A 72 -1.29 -5.74 -8.19
CA VAL A 72 -0.78 -4.36 -8.12
C VAL A 72 -0.59 -4.01 -6.66
N VAL A 73 0.60 -3.54 -6.29
CA VAL A 73 1.03 -3.43 -4.88
C VAL A 73 1.59 -2.05 -4.58
N THR A 74 1.15 -1.43 -3.50
CA THR A 74 1.85 -0.28 -2.92
C THR A 74 3.07 -0.78 -2.15
N ASP A 75 4.24 -0.19 -2.43
CA ASP A 75 5.48 -0.51 -1.73
C ASP A 75 6.01 0.74 -1.02
N SER A 76 5.89 0.76 0.30
CA SER A 76 6.23 1.92 1.12
C SER A 76 7.73 2.20 1.14
N SER A 77 8.59 1.19 0.97
CA SER A 77 10.05 1.38 0.92
C SER A 77 10.53 1.97 -0.40
N GLY A 78 9.83 1.66 -1.49
CA GLY A 78 10.12 2.22 -2.81
C GLY A 78 9.41 3.54 -3.10
N ASN A 79 8.51 4.01 -2.24
CA ASN A 79 7.62 5.15 -2.52
C ASN A 79 6.93 5.02 -3.89
N GLY A 80 6.34 3.86 -4.18
CA GLY A 80 5.68 3.65 -5.47
C GLY A 80 4.68 2.51 -5.50
N VAL A 81 4.12 2.31 -6.70
CA VAL A 81 3.19 1.23 -7.00
C VAL A 81 3.82 0.30 -8.03
N ALA A 82 3.83 -0.98 -7.68
CA ALA A 82 4.41 -2.07 -8.47
C ALA A 82 3.32 -2.97 -9.06
N ILE A 83 3.65 -3.64 -10.15
CA ILE A 83 2.83 -4.64 -10.84
C ILE A 83 3.73 -5.80 -11.27
N GLU A 84 3.15 -6.99 -11.36
CA GLU A 84 3.80 -8.16 -11.95
C GLU A 84 3.96 -8.01 -13.48
N ASN A 85 5.15 -8.29 -14.00
CA ASN A 85 5.40 -8.43 -15.42
C ASN A 85 4.91 -9.81 -15.90
N ALA A 86 4.72 -9.96 -17.21
CA ALA A 86 4.31 -11.24 -17.81
C ALA A 86 5.28 -12.41 -17.54
N ASP A 87 6.54 -12.13 -17.19
CA ASP A 87 7.54 -13.13 -16.80
C ASP A 87 7.56 -13.43 -15.29
N GLY A 88 6.60 -12.89 -14.52
CA GLY A 88 6.48 -13.08 -13.07
C GLY A 88 7.38 -12.16 -12.23
N THR A 89 8.10 -11.22 -12.87
CA THR A 89 9.00 -10.31 -12.17
C THR A 89 8.36 -8.97 -11.80
N THR A 90 8.94 -8.24 -10.86
CA THR A 90 8.43 -6.95 -10.38
C THR A 90 8.76 -5.81 -11.34
N ARG A 91 7.81 -4.90 -11.56
CA ARG A 91 8.04 -3.58 -12.13
C ARG A 91 7.26 -2.51 -11.40
N PHE A 92 7.91 -1.38 -11.09
CA PHE A 92 7.20 -0.17 -10.67
C PHE A 92 6.67 0.58 -11.89
N PHE A 93 5.37 0.81 -11.94
CA PHE A 93 4.79 1.65 -12.98
C PHE A 93 4.70 3.10 -12.53
N HIS A 94 4.51 3.36 -11.23
CA HIS A 94 4.44 4.71 -10.67
C HIS A 94 5.39 4.90 -9.47
N ARG A 95 5.92 6.11 -9.32
CA ARG A 95 6.73 6.57 -8.18
C ARG A 95 6.23 7.95 -7.77
N PHE A 96 6.20 8.20 -6.47
CA PHE A 96 5.69 9.46 -5.93
C PHE A 96 6.84 10.42 -5.62
N ASP A 97 6.69 11.67 -6.05
CA ASP A 97 7.53 12.76 -5.58
C ASP A 97 7.27 13.04 -4.10
N ARG A 98 8.26 13.64 -3.43
CA ARG A 98 8.15 14.03 -2.01
C ARG A 98 6.98 15.00 -1.79
N LEU A 99 6.36 14.91 -0.61
CA LEU A 99 5.29 15.83 -0.19
C LEU A 99 5.88 17.04 0.52
N ALA A 100 5.29 18.21 0.31
CA ALA A 100 5.65 19.41 1.07
C ALA A 100 5.10 19.34 2.49
N ASP A 101 5.85 19.84 3.47
CA ASP A 101 5.36 20.05 4.83
C ASP A 101 4.37 21.24 4.83
N PRO A 102 3.11 21.07 5.26
CA PRO A 102 2.14 22.17 5.32
C PRO A 102 2.55 23.34 6.21
N ALA A 103 3.34 23.10 7.26
CA ALA A 103 3.83 24.15 8.15
C ALA A 103 5.03 24.90 7.57
N ASN A 104 5.78 24.27 6.66
CA ASN A 104 6.90 24.88 5.96
C ASN A 104 7.10 24.24 4.57
N PRO A 105 6.48 24.79 3.51
CA PRO A 105 6.51 24.19 2.17
C PRO A 105 7.90 24.10 1.52
N SER A 106 8.93 24.73 2.10
CA SER A 106 10.32 24.58 1.66
C SER A 106 10.97 23.28 2.16
N VAL A 107 10.34 22.60 3.11
CA VAL A 107 10.72 21.29 3.63
C VAL A 107 9.82 20.24 3.02
N THR A 108 10.39 19.07 2.71
CA THR A 108 9.62 17.96 2.12
C THR A 108 9.86 16.67 2.90
N VAL A 109 8.84 15.81 2.93
CA VAL A 109 8.85 14.46 3.51
C VAL A 109 8.63 13.41 2.42
N GLU A 110 8.97 12.16 2.72
CA GLU A 110 8.67 11.05 1.80
C GLU A 110 7.16 10.94 1.55
N ALA A 111 6.78 10.62 0.31
CA ALA A 111 5.42 10.23 -0.04
C ALA A 111 5.31 8.71 0.09
N VAL A 112 4.87 8.23 1.26
CA VAL A 112 4.84 6.81 1.58
C VAL A 112 3.50 6.21 1.17
N PRO A 113 3.40 5.42 0.08
CA PRO A 113 2.15 4.81 -0.31
C PRO A 113 1.75 3.72 0.68
N THR A 114 0.47 3.72 1.04
CA THR A 114 -0.15 2.81 1.99
C THR A 114 -1.37 2.12 1.35
N GLY A 115 -2.60 2.48 1.73
CA GLY A 115 -3.82 1.94 1.17
C GLY A 115 -4.02 2.24 -0.32
N MET A 116 -4.74 1.34 -1.00
CA MET A 116 -5.02 1.43 -2.42
C MET A 116 -6.34 0.76 -2.80
N ALA A 117 -7.11 1.44 -3.64
CA ALA A 117 -8.32 0.88 -4.26
C ALA A 117 -8.33 1.16 -5.76
N ARG A 118 -8.70 0.16 -6.56
CA ARG A 118 -8.90 0.35 -8.01
C ARG A 118 -10.31 0.88 -8.31
N VAL A 119 -10.40 1.90 -9.15
CA VAL A 119 -11.67 2.44 -9.69
C VAL A 119 -11.56 2.55 -11.21
N GLY A 120 -12.29 1.71 -11.95
CA GLY A 120 -12.16 1.65 -13.40
C GLY A 120 -10.75 1.22 -13.81
N ASP A 121 -10.03 2.07 -14.55
CA ASP A 121 -8.64 1.84 -14.97
C ASP A 121 -7.61 2.60 -14.12
N GLU A 122 -8.08 3.26 -13.05
CA GLU A 122 -7.27 4.09 -12.18
C GLU A 122 -7.13 3.47 -10.77
N TYR A 123 -6.12 3.92 -10.03
CA TYR A 123 -5.87 3.52 -8.65
C TYR A 123 -5.89 4.73 -7.73
N LEU A 124 -6.78 4.70 -6.75
CA LEU A 124 -6.73 5.54 -5.56
C LEU A 124 -5.58 5.05 -4.68
N VAL A 125 -4.70 5.93 -4.24
CA VAL A 125 -3.57 5.58 -3.37
C VAL A 125 -3.45 6.62 -2.27
N THR A 126 -3.43 6.18 -1.01
CA THR A 126 -3.10 7.06 0.11
C THR A 126 -1.59 7.21 0.22
N LEU A 127 -1.14 8.45 0.36
CA LEU A 127 0.24 8.82 0.60
C LEU A 127 0.35 9.33 2.03
N THR A 128 0.90 8.51 2.91
CA THR A 128 1.33 8.96 4.23
C THR A 128 2.51 9.93 4.06
N GLY A 129 2.39 11.12 4.66
CA GLY A 129 3.55 12.00 4.84
C GLY A 129 4.55 11.31 5.76
N GLY A 130 5.73 11.00 5.24
CA GLY A 130 6.78 10.28 5.98
C GLY A 130 7.27 11.00 7.23
N CYS A 131 8.10 10.32 8.02
CA CYS A 131 8.64 10.88 9.27
C CYS A 131 9.24 12.29 9.06
N PRO A 132 8.96 13.28 9.95
CA PRO A 132 8.34 13.19 11.28
C PRO A 132 6.79 13.20 11.32
N PHE A 133 6.15 12.79 10.23
CA PHE A 133 4.69 12.74 10.10
C PHE A 133 4.02 14.11 10.32
N PRO A 134 4.43 15.16 9.58
CA PRO A 134 3.84 16.49 9.75
C PRO A 134 2.32 16.42 9.56
N ALA A 135 1.58 17.06 10.47
CA ALA A 135 0.13 17.09 10.42
C ALA A 135 -0.33 17.68 9.07
N GLY A 136 -1.29 17.01 8.44
CA GLY A 136 -1.86 17.39 7.15
C GLY A 136 -0.96 17.15 5.93
N ALA A 137 0.23 16.57 6.07
CA ALA A 137 1.12 16.33 4.94
C ALA A 137 0.60 15.24 3.98
N GLY A 138 -0.28 14.35 4.47
CA GLY A 138 -0.77 13.22 3.70
C GLY A 138 -1.75 13.63 2.60
N GLN A 139 -1.83 12.78 1.57
CA GLN A 139 -2.69 12.99 0.40
C GLN A 139 -3.40 11.71 -0.01
N LEU A 140 -4.54 11.86 -0.67
CA LEU A 140 -5.15 10.83 -1.50
C LEU A 140 -4.94 11.25 -2.95
N VAL A 141 -4.33 10.38 -3.73
CA VAL A 141 -4.06 10.62 -5.16
C VAL A 141 -4.72 9.55 -6.01
N VAL A 142 -4.99 9.90 -7.26
CA VAL A 142 -5.34 8.96 -8.31
C VAL A 142 -4.17 8.85 -9.27
N ILE A 143 -3.81 7.62 -9.62
CA ILE A 143 -2.78 7.31 -10.62
C ILE A 143 -3.30 6.34 -11.68
N ASP A 144 -2.59 6.26 -12.81
CA ASP A 144 -2.85 5.28 -13.86
C ASP A 144 -1.57 4.59 -14.36
N MET A 145 -1.75 3.64 -15.27
CA MET A 145 -0.64 2.87 -15.88
C MET A 145 0.23 3.71 -16.83
N GLN A 146 -0.22 4.90 -17.22
CA GLN A 146 0.51 5.87 -18.04
C GLN A 146 1.31 6.86 -17.18
N ARG A 147 1.30 6.69 -15.84
CA ARG A 147 1.99 7.53 -14.85
C ARG A 147 1.38 8.91 -14.67
N ASN A 148 0.14 9.10 -15.09
CA ASN A 148 -0.57 10.33 -14.73
C ASN A 148 -0.91 10.28 -13.24
N GLN A 149 -0.90 11.43 -12.60
CA GLN A 149 -1.28 11.58 -11.20
C GLN A 149 -2.12 12.84 -11.03
N ARG A 150 -3.14 12.76 -10.17
CA ARG A 150 -3.84 13.93 -9.63
C ARG A 150 -4.14 13.74 -8.14
N THR A 151 -4.04 14.82 -7.38
CA THR A 151 -4.48 14.84 -5.98
C THR A 151 -5.98 15.07 -5.95
N ILE A 152 -6.68 14.30 -5.11
CA ILE A 152 -8.14 14.40 -4.90
C ILE A 152 -8.50 14.80 -3.47
N ALA A 153 -7.61 14.53 -2.52
CA ALA A 153 -7.67 15.12 -1.18
C ALA A 153 -6.25 15.37 -0.66
N ASP A 154 -6.06 16.47 0.06
CA ASP A 154 -4.84 16.82 0.78
C ASP A 154 -5.19 17.18 2.24
N GLY A 155 -4.19 17.59 3.03
CA GLY A 155 -4.42 17.95 4.43
C GLY A 155 -4.70 16.74 5.33
N LEU A 156 -4.34 15.53 4.91
CA LEU A 156 -4.64 14.29 5.63
C LEU A 156 -3.54 13.96 6.65
N ASN A 157 -3.93 13.33 7.76
CA ASN A 157 -3.05 12.94 8.84
C ASN A 157 -2.80 11.43 8.80
N MET A 158 -1.64 11.05 8.27
CA MET A 158 -1.25 9.64 8.11
C MET A 158 -2.38 8.78 7.52
N PRO A 159 -2.86 9.07 6.29
CA PRO A 159 -3.84 8.22 5.64
C PRO A 159 -3.21 6.86 5.37
N ILE A 160 -3.83 5.80 5.89
CA ILE A 160 -3.32 4.43 5.82
C ILE A 160 -4.21 3.50 5.00
N ASP A 161 -5.45 3.86 4.74
CA ASP A 161 -6.38 3.04 3.96
C ASP A 161 -7.37 3.89 3.15
N VAL A 162 -7.83 3.36 2.02
CA VAL A 162 -8.92 3.90 1.22
C VAL A 162 -9.77 2.78 0.64
N ALA A 163 -11.09 2.90 0.80
CA ALA A 163 -12.06 1.96 0.23
C ALA A 163 -13.17 2.68 -0.52
N VAL A 164 -13.74 2.02 -1.52
CA VAL A 164 -14.91 2.51 -2.26
C VAL A 164 -16.13 1.73 -1.77
N GLY A 165 -17.09 2.45 -1.18
CA GLY A 165 -18.35 1.89 -0.73
C GLY A 165 -19.26 1.45 -1.88
N PRO A 166 -20.28 0.61 -1.61
CA PRO A 166 -21.22 0.14 -2.64
C PRO A 166 -22.07 1.26 -3.25
N ASP A 167 -22.18 2.41 -2.58
CA ASP A 167 -22.82 3.63 -3.04
C ASP A 167 -21.87 4.56 -3.83
N GLY A 168 -20.60 4.15 -4.00
CA GLY A 168 -19.55 4.93 -4.64
C GLY A 168 -18.89 5.96 -3.73
N ALA A 169 -19.24 6.03 -2.44
CA ALA A 169 -18.56 6.89 -1.48
C ALA A 169 -17.12 6.40 -1.26
N LEU A 170 -16.18 7.33 -1.12
CA LEU A 170 -14.82 7.01 -0.69
C LEU A 170 -14.76 7.06 0.83
N TRP A 171 -14.21 6.02 1.42
CA TRP A 171 -13.91 5.92 2.84
C TRP A 171 -12.41 6.01 3.02
N LEU A 172 -11.95 6.92 3.87
CA LEU A 172 -10.53 7.16 4.12
C LEU A 172 -10.20 6.97 5.60
N LEU A 173 -9.21 6.15 5.90
CA LEU A 173 -8.71 5.93 7.25
C LEU A 173 -7.42 6.72 7.51
N GLU A 174 -7.48 7.63 8.47
CA GLU A 174 -6.34 8.36 9.03
C GLU A 174 -5.95 7.75 10.37
N PHE A 175 -4.68 7.37 10.50
CA PHE A 175 -4.19 6.68 11.69
C PHE A 175 -4.18 7.57 12.93
N ALA A 176 -3.51 8.74 12.83
CA ALA A 176 -3.29 9.64 13.95
C ALA A 176 -2.62 10.95 13.51
N THR A 177 -2.51 11.89 14.45
CA THR A 177 -1.55 13.00 14.43
C THR A 177 -0.41 12.77 15.43
N PHE A 178 0.72 13.43 15.19
CA PHE A 178 1.92 13.37 16.01
C PHE A 178 2.42 14.77 16.37
N THR A 179 3.12 14.92 17.49
CA THR A 179 3.81 16.17 17.82
C THR A 179 5.00 16.40 16.89
N PRO A 180 5.43 17.66 16.69
CA PRO A 180 6.55 17.96 15.78
C PRO A 180 7.89 17.31 16.16
N ASP A 181 8.07 16.97 17.44
CA ASP A 181 9.25 16.30 18.01
C ASP A 181 9.10 14.76 18.06
N ALA A 182 8.05 14.22 17.45
CA ALA A 182 7.79 12.79 17.43
C ALA A 182 8.95 11.97 16.85
N SER A 183 9.19 10.81 17.48
CA SER A 183 10.15 9.84 16.98
C SER A 183 9.52 8.97 15.91
N CYS A 184 10.25 8.73 14.82
CA CYS A 184 9.79 7.86 13.73
C CYS A 184 9.51 6.41 14.16
N PHE A 185 10.12 5.95 15.25
CA PHE A 185 10.26 4.51 15.53
C PHE A 185 9.82 4.08 16.93
N THR A 186 9.60 5.01 17.85
CA THR A 186 9.19 4.67 19.24
C THR A 186 7.71 4.89 19.49
N GLY A 187 7.02 5.60 18.59
CA GLY A 187 5.63 6.04 18.78
C GLY A 187 5.48 7.25 19.72
N GLU A 188 6.59 7.80 20.22
CA GLU A 188 6.58 9.05 20.99
C GLU A 188 6.00 10.20 20.16
N GLY A 189 5.21 11.06 20.80
CA GLY A 189 4.51 12.18 20.14
C GLY A 189 3.13 11.83 19.58
N TYR A 190 2.72 10.55 19.58
CA TYR A 190 1.36 10.13 19.20
C TYR A 190 0.28 10.88 19.98
N GLN A 191 -0.75 11.37 19.28
CA GLN A 191 -1.89 12.05 19.89
C GLN A 191 -3.07 11.08 20.05
N VAL A 192 -3.49 10.85 21.30
CA VAL A 192 -4.62 9.98 21.62
C VAL A 192 -5.92 10.53 21.00
N ASN A 193 -6.77 9.63 20.47
CA ASN A 193 -8.05 9.95 19.84
C ASN A 193 -7.96 10.89 18.62
N SER A 194 -6.83 10.87 17.90
CA SER A 194 -6.62 11.68 16.69
C SER A 194 -6.85 10.94 15.38
N GLY A 195 -7.04 9.61 15.42
CA GLY A 195 -7.41 8.82 14.25
C GLY A 195 -8.84 9.11 13.81
N ARG A 196 -9.09 8.97 12.51
CA ARG A 196 -10.37 9.33 11.88
C ARG A 196 -10.70 8.38 10.73
N LEU A 197 -11.97 8.02 10.61
CA LEU A 197 -12.56 7.48 9.39
C LEU A 197 -13.42 8.59 8.78
N SER A 198 -13.16 8.98 7.53
CA SER A 198 -13.88 10.04 6.80
C SER A 198 -14.56 9.50 5.56
#